data_AF-A0A8J7XZH0-F1
#
_entry.id   AF-A0A8J7XZH0-F1
#
_cell.length_a   1.000
_cell.length_b   1.000
_cell.length_c   1.000
_cell.angle_alpha   90.00
_cell.angle_beta   90.00
_cell.angle_gamma   90.00
#
_symmetry.space_group_name_H-M   'P 1'
#
loop_
_entity.id
_entity.type
_entity.pdbx_description
1 polymer ?
#
loop_
_entity_poly.entity_id
_entity_poly.type
_entity_poly.pdbx_seq_one_letter_code
_entity_poly.pdbx_strand_id
1 'polypeptide(L)' 'MSKTIKITDKNYALLVKLAGELQAASKKPVSIDEALSQLLGKEDIMNLAGSWNISDEEAENLKKDIEELWSKWRISS' A
#
# COMPACT_ATOMS: atom_id res chain seq x y z
N MET A 1 -6.82 -17.20 -0.90
CA MET A 1 -8.06 -17.69 -1.56
C MET A 1 -8.03 -17.22 -3.01
N SER A 2 -8.07 -18.12 -3.99
CA SER A 2 -8.13 -17.73 -5.41
C SER A 2 -9.59 -17.52 -5.82
N LYS A 3 -9.84 -16.46 -6.60
CA LYS A 3 -11.14 -16.20 -7.24
C LYS A 3 -10.97 -16.24 -8.75
N THR A 4 -11.95 -16.81 -9.45
CA THR A 4 -11.96 -16.83 -10.91
C THR A 4 -12.81 -15.67 -11.42
N ILE A 5 -12.25 -14.91 -12.35
CA ILE A 5 -12.92 -13.75 -12.97
C ILE A 5 -12.92 -13.97 -14.47
N LYS A 6 -14.05 -13.75 -15.14
CA LYS A 6 -14.11 -13.76 -16.60
C LYS A 6 -13.72 -12.39 -17.12
N ILE A 7 -12.80 -12.37 -18.07
CA ILE A 7 -12.32 -11.16 -18.73
C ILE A 7 -12.28 -11.40 -20.25
N THR A 8 -12.39 -10.33 -21.03
CA THR A 8 -12.24 -10.42 -22.48
C THR A 8 -10.78 -10.64 -22.86
N ASP A 9 -10.53 -11.26 -24.01
CA ASP A 9 -9.17 -11.51 -24.51
C ASP A 9 -8.37 -10.21 -24.64
N LYS A 10 -9.04 -9.14 -25.08
CA LYS A 10 -8.44 -7.80 -25.17
C LYS A 10 -7.94 -7.32 -23.80
N ASN A 11 -8.74 -7.46 -22.75
CA ASN A 11 -8.35 -7.02 -21.42
C ASN A 11 -7.26 -7.91 -20.82
N TYR A 12 -7.31 -9.22 -21.10
CA TYR A 12 -6.24 -10.14 -20.70
C TYR A 12 -4.90 -9.76 -21.34
N ALA A 13 -4.89 -9.49 -22.66
CA ALA A 13 -3.68 -9.08 -23.37
C ALA A 13 -3.08 -7.78 -22.79
N LEU A 14 -3.92 -6.81 -22.42
CA LEU A 14 -3.48 -5.59 -21.76
C LEU A 14 -2.88 -5.85 -20.37
N LEU A 15 -3.49 -6.72 -19.57
CA LEU A 15 -2.98 -7.09 -18.25
C LEU A 15 -1.63 -7.81 -18.33
N VAL A 16 -1.48 -8.73 -19.28
CA VAL A 16 -0.21 -9.43 -19.51
C VAL A 16 0.87 -8.46 -19.96
N LYS A 17 0.54 -7.52 -20.86
CA LYS A 17 1.48 -6.48 -21.29
C LYS A 17 1.95 -5.64 -20.11
N LEU A 18 1.02 -5.17 -19.27
CA LEU A 18 1.34 -4.40 -18.07
C LEU A 18 2.22 -5.19 -17.10
N ALA A 19 1.93 -6.47 -16.88
CA ALA A 19 2.74 -7.33 -16.02
C ALA A 19 4.18 -7.47 -16.56
N GLY A 20 4.35 -7.59 -17.88
CA GLY A 20 5.66 -7.63 -18.54
C GLY A 20 6.44 -6.32 -18.38
N GLU A 21 5.78 -5.18 -18.55
CA GLU A 21 6.37 -3.85 -18.32
C GLU A 21 6.82 -3.67 -16.86
N LEU A 22 5.97 -4.07 -15.91
CA LEU A 22 6.27 -4.03 -14.47
C LEU A 22 7.41 -4.97 -14.09
N GLN A 23 7.47 -6.15 -14.69
CA GLN A 23 8.56 -7.10 -14.48
C GLN A 23 9.90 -6.56 -14.99
N ALA A 24 9.90 -5.93 -16.17
CA ALA A 24 11.09 -5.28 -16.72
C ALA A 24 11.59 -4.13 -15.83
N ALA A 25 10.67 -3.30 -15.33
CA ALA A 25 11.00 -2.19 -14.45
C ALA A 25 11.49 -2.64 -13.07
N SER A 26 10.82 -3.64 -12.48
CA SER A 26 11.07 -4.08 -11.09
C SER A 26 12.15 -5.17 -10.96
N LYS A 27 12.60 -5.75 -12.09
CA LYS A 27 13.56 -6.87 -12.16
C LYS A 27 13.19 -8.07 -11.28
N LYS A 28 11.90 -8.26 -11.01
CA LYS A 28 11.34 -9.35 -10.22
C LYS A 28 10.12 -9.93 -10.95
N PRO A 29 9.79 -11.22 -10.77
CA PRO A 29 8.53 -11.77 -11.27
C PRO A 29 7.35 -10.96 -10.73
N VAL A 30 6.40 -10.60 -11.60
CA VAL A 30 5.18 -9.85 -11.25
C VAL A 30 3.98 -10.72 -11.54
N SER A 31 3.07 -10.82 -10.58
CA SER A 31 1.81 -11.56 -10.77
C SER A 31 0.74 -10.70 -11.45
N ILE A 32 -0.26 -11.33 -12.05
CA ILE A 32 -1.42 -10.60 -12.61
C ILE A 32 -2.17 -9.82 -11.51
N ASP A 33 -2.18 -10.34 -10.28
CA ASP A 33 -2.81 -9.67 -9.13
C ASP A 33 -2.06 -8.39 -8.73
N GLU A 34 -0.73 -8.42 -8.81
CA GLU A 34 0.12 -7.24 -8.59
C GLU A 34 -0.05 -6.20 -9.72
N ALA A 35 -0.17 -6.66 -10.97
CA ALA A 35 -0.49 -5.78 -12.11
C ALA A 35 -1.88 -5.13 -11.97
N LEU A 36 -2.88 -5.88 -11.48
CA LEU A 36 -4.21 -5.35 -11.18
C LEU A 36 -4.18 -4.32 -10.04
N SER A 37 -3.39 -4.58 -9.00
CA SER A 37 -3.21 -3.64 -7.87
C SER A 37 -2.57 -2.33 -8.31
N GLN A 38 -1.66 -2.37 -9.28
CA GLN A 38 -1.09 -1.18 -9.92
C GLN A 38 -2.15 -0.38 -10.70
N LEU A 39 -2.99 -1.06 -11.48
CA LEU A 39 -4.08 -0.44 -12.26
C LEU A 39 -5.14 0.23 -11.39
N LEU A 40 -5.49 -0.40 -10.26
CA LEU A 40 -6.45 0.14 -9.30
C LEU A 40 -5.89 1.34 -8.51
N GLY A 41 -4.59 1.60 -8.64
CA GLY A 41 -3.86 2.53 -7.79
C GLY A 41 -3.66 1.94 -6.40
N LYS A 42 -2.56 2.34 -5.74
CA LYS A 42 -2.55 2.27 -4.29
C LYS A 42 -3.42 3.41 -3.78
N GLU A 43 -4.30 3.15 -2.82
CA GLU A 43 -4.73 4.22 -1.94
C GLU A 43 -3.46 4.79 -1.32
N ASP A 44 -3.07 5.99 -1.76
CA ASP A 44 -1.89 6.64 -1.24
C ASP A 44 -2.15 6.89 0.24
N ILE A 45 -1.26 6.43 1.12
CA ILE A 45 -1.35 6.70 2.55
C ILE A 45 -1.26 8.23 2.76
N MET A 46 -0.66 8.97 1.82
CA MET A 46 -0.72 10.43 1.80
C MET A 46 -2.14 10.98 1.59
N ASN A 47 -3.05 10.25 0.94
CA ASN A 47 -4.47 10.66 0.86
C ASN A 47 -5.17 10.55 2.22
N LEU A 48 -4.61 9.78 3.16
CA LEU A 48 -5.08 9.70 4.55
C LEU A 48 -4.43 10.76 5.45
N ALA A 49 -3.47 11.54 4.92
CA ALA A 49 -2.89 12.66 5.66
C ALA A 49 -3.94 13.76 5.83
N GLY A 50 -4.26 14.10 7.09
CA GLY A 50 -5.27 15.10 7.42
C GLY A 50 -6.72 14.59 7.45
N SER A 51 -6.97 13.30 7.22
CA SER A 51 -8.30 12.69 7.43
C SER A 51 -8.62 12.42 8.91
N TRP A 52 -7.70 12.77 9.81
CA TRP A 52 -7.81 12.52 11.23
C TRP A 52 -8.66 13.61 11.86
N ASN A 53 -9.93 13.29 12.14
CA ASN A 53 -10.79 14.14 12.95
C ASN A 53 -10.59 13.79 14.42
N ILE A 54 -9.51 14.30 15.00
CA ILE A 54 -9.15 14.14 16.41
C ILE A 54 -9.16 15.51 17.09
N SER A 55 -9.49 15.52 18.37
CA SER A 55 -9.36 16.71 19.21
C SER A 55 -7.90 16.97 19.58
N ASP A 56 -7.59 18.21 19.98
CA ASP A 56 -6.24 18.59 20.43
C ASP A 56 -5.79 17.76 21.65
N GLU A 57 -6.71 17.43 22.56
CA GLU A 57 -6.44 16.59 23.73
C GLU A 57 -6.07 15.16 23.33
N GLU A 58 -6.77 14.57 22.36
CA GLU A 58 -6.45 13.24 21.82
C GLU A 58 -5.09 13.25 21.10
N ALA A 59 -4.75 14.33 20.40
CA ALA A 59 -3.47 14.48 19.74
C ALA A 59 -2.30 14.56 20.74
N GLU A 60 -2.45 15.29 21.84
CA GLU A 60 -1.45 15.37 22.90
C GLU A 60 -1.23 14.02 23.59
N ASN A 61 -2.31 13.31 23.91
CA ASN A 61 -2.24 11.98 24.53
C ASN A 61 -1.54 10.98 23.59
N LEU A 62 -1.92 10.96 22.31
CA LEU A 62 -1.28 10.10 21.31
C LEU A 62 0.22 10.39 21.18
N LYS A 63 0.61 11.67 21.18
CA LYS A 63 2.01 12.06 21.12
C LYS A 63 2.79 11.55 22.33
N LYS A 64 2.22 11.68 23.53
CA LYS A 64 2.82 11.21 24.78
C LYS A 64 3.02 9.68 24.77
N ASP A 65 2.03 8.93 24.31
CA ASP A 65 2.10 7.48 24.20
C ASP A 65 3.20 7.04 23.22
N ILE A 66 3.32 7.73 22.08
CA ILE A 66 4.38 7.49 21.10
C ILE A 66 5.75 7.77 21.74
N GLU A 67 5.95 8.91 22.40
CA GLU A 67 7.22 9.25 23.04
C GLU A 67 7.63 8.24 24.12
N GLU A 68 6.68 7.72 24.90
CA GLU A 68 6.94 6.70 25.92
C GLU A 68 7.35 5.37 25.29
N LEU A 69 6.64 4.93 24.24
CA LEU A 69 6.99 3.72 23.50
C LEU A 69 8.37 3.86 22.82
N TRP A 70 8.66 4.99 22.19
CA TRP A 70 9.98 5.26 21.60
C TRP A 70 11.11 5.27 22.63
N SER A 71 10.84 5.77 23.84
CA SER A 71 11.79 5.75 24.95
C SER A 71 12.12 4.33 25.41
N LYS A 72 11.14 3.41 25.40
CA LYS A 72 11.33 1.98 25.68
C LYS A 72 12.11 1.25 24.58
N TRP A 73 11.99 1.71 23.34
CA TRP A 73 12.67 1.13 22.17
C TRP A 73 14.07 1.71 21.92
N ARG A 74 14.45 2.79 22.61
CA ARG A 74 15.86 3.20 22.70
C ARG A 74 16.61 2.13 23.48
N ILE A 75 17.15 1.16 22.77
CA ILE A 75 18.20 0.29 23.29
C ILE A 75 19.30 1.23 23.79
N SER A 76 19.52 1.22 25.11
CA SER A 76 20.67 1.88 25.72
C SER A 76 21.92 1.32 25.04
N SER A 77 22.53 2.11 24.15
CA SER A 77 23.88 1.85 23.63
C SER A 77 24.89 2.04 24.74
#